data_AF-K7KDT5-F1
#
_entry.id   AF-K7KDT5-F1
#
_cell.length_a   1.000
_cell.length_b   1.000
_cell.length_c   1.000
_cell.angle_alpha   90.00
_cell.angle_beta   90.00
_cell.angle_gamma   90.00
#
_symmetry.space_group_name_H-M   'P 1'
#
loop_
_entity.id
_entity.type
_entity.pdbx_description
1 polymer ?
#
loop_
_entity_poly.entity_id
_entity_poly.type
_entity_poly.pdbx_seq_one_letter_code
_entity_poly.pdbx_strand_id
1 'polypeptide(L)' 'MMTRVSLKNVLSAVINQGAAEARAWIFGHQLNPAGNKTPHKILRMKLFGEKVAQWYPHDIKKDDPLVMARQEQDLVV' A
#
# COMPACT_ATOMS: atom_id res chain seq x y z
N MET A 1 -29.92 -1.83 -33.79
CA MET A 1 -30.60 -3.06 -33.34
C MET A 1 -30.55 -3.12 -31.82
N MET A 2 -31.65 -2.87 -31.12
CA MET A 2 -31.75 -3.18 -29.69
C MET A 2 -32.11 -4.65 -29.56
N THR A 3 -31.14 -5.47 -29.20
CA THR A 3 -31.36 -6.88 -28.84
C THR A 3 -32.31 -6.93 -27.65
N ARG A 4 -33.36 -7.75 -27.71
CA ARG A 4 -34.24 -8.04 -26.58
C ARG A 4 -33.41 -8.71 -25.48
N VAL A 5 -32.82 -7.92 -24.59
CA VAL A 5 -32.18 -8.45 -23.38
C VAL A 5 -33.29 -9.11 -22.58
N SER A 6 -33.23 -10.44 -22.45
CA SER A 6 -34.19 -11.20 -21.65
C SER A 6 -34.20 -10.67 -20.23
N LEU A 7 -35.39 -10.45 -19.63
CA LEU A 7 -35.54 -9.97 -18.26
C LEU A 7 -34.70 -10.77 -17.26
N LYS A 8 -34.54 -12.08 -17.51
CA LYS A 8 -33.69 -12.98 -16.73
C LYS A 8 -32.22 -12.52 -16.69
N ASN A 9 -31.70 -12.02 -17.81
CA ASN A 9 -30.31 -11.56 -17.91
C ASN A 9 -30.12 -10.26 -17.12
N VAL A 10 -31.08 -9.34 -17.18
CA VAL A 10 -31.06 -8.10 -16.39
C VAL A 10 -31.08 -8.42 -14.90
N LEU A 11 -31.98 -9.30 -14.46
CA LEU A 11 -32.07 -9.72 -13.06
C LEU A 11 -30.75 -10.36 -12.58
N SER A 12 -30.17 -11.24 -13.40
CA SER A 12 -28.91 -11.90 -13.06
C SER A 12 -27.75 -10.92 -12.91
N ALA A 13 -27.68 -9.88 -13.76
CA ALA A 13 -26.65 -8.86 -13.68
C ALA A 13 -26.74 -8.05 -12.38
N VAL A 14 -27.95 -7.65 -12.00
CA VAL A 14 -28.20 -6.90 -10.75
C VAL A 14 -27.84 -7.74 -9.52
N ILE A 15 -28.21 -9.02 -9.48
CA ILE A 15 -27.87 -9.92 -8.36
C ILE A 15 -26.35 -10.06 -8.22
N ASN A 16 -25.64 -10.28 -9.33
CA ASN A 16 -24.18 -10.43 -9.32
C ASN A 16 -23.49 -9.15 -8.86
N GLN A 17 -24.00 -7.99 -9.29
CA GLN A 17 -23.49 -6.70 -8.86
C GLN A 17 -23.70 -6.48 -7.35
N GLY A 18 -24.92 -6.74 -6.84
CA GLY A 18 -25.22 -6.63 -5.41
C GLY A 18 -24.38 -7.57 -4.54
N ALA A 19 -24.11 -8.79 -5.01
CA ALA A 19 -23.23 -9.73 -4.32
C ALA A 19 -21.76 -9.22 -4.28
N ALA A 20 -21.28 -8.63 -5.37
CA ALA A 20 -19.95 -8.03 -5.42
C ALA A 20 -19.84 -6.83 -4.46
N GLU A 21 -20.87 -5.99 -4.39
CA GLU A 21 -20.96 -4.84 -3.49
C GLU A 21 -20.99 -5.27 -2.02
N ALA A 22 -21.81 -6.27 -1.67
CA ALA A 22 -21.83 -6.84 -0.32
C ALA A 22 -20.47 -7.41 0.08
N ARG A 23 -19.80 -8.14 -0.82
CA ARG A 23 -18.44 -8.66 -0.58
C ARG A 23 -17.44 -7.54 -0.36
N ALA A 24 -17.53 -6.47 -1.15
CA ALA A 24 -16.66 -5.31 -1.01
C ALA A 24 -16.84 -4.64 0.36
N TRP A 25 -18.09 -4.52 0.81
CA TRP A 25 -18.41 -3.95 2.12
C TRP A 25 -17.92 -4.83 3.28
N ILE A 26 -18.16 -6.14 3.24
CA ILE A 26 -17.77 -7.08 4.30
C ILE A 26 -16.24 -7.15 4.47
N PHE A 27 -15.51 -7.23 3.36
CA PHE A 27 -14.06 -7.44 3.38
C PHE A 27 -13.24 -6.16 3.21
N GLY A 28 -13.90 -4.99 3.14
CA GLY A 28 -13.23 -3.71 2.93
C GLY A 28 -12.53 -3.59 1.56
N HIS A 29 -13.01 -4.30 0.53
CA HIS A 29 -12.50 -4.09 -0.82
C HIS A 29 -13.09 -2.83 -1.44
N GLN A 30 -12.27 -2.10 -2.20
CA GLN A 30 -12.75 -0.99 -3.02
C GLN A 30 -13.24 -1.51 -4.38
N LEU A 31 -14.52 -1.29 -4.69
CA LEU A 31 -15.08 -1.56 -6.01
C LEU A 31 -14.83 -0.41 -6.98
N ASN A 32 -14.58 -0.75 -8.25
CA ASN A 32 -14.43 0.21 -9.35
C ASN A 32 -15.16 -0.31 -10.60
N PRO A 33 -16.49 -0.13 -10.66
CA PRO A 33 -17.30 -0.63 -11.78
C PRO A 33 -16.90 -0.03 -13.14
N ALA A 34 -16.36 1.20 -13.13
CA ALA A 34 -15.92 1.90 -14.34
C ALA A 34 -14.55 1.40 -14.86
N GLY A 35 -13.79 0.65 -14.05
CA GLY A 35 -12.47 0.13 -14.45
C GLY A 35 -11.38 1.19 -14.66
N ASN A 36 -11.65 2.45 -14.33
CA ASN A 36 -10.70 3.54 -14.49
C ASN A 36 -9.48 3.36 -13.57
N LYS A 37 -8.32 3.92 -13.96
CA LYS A 37 -7.13 3.86 -13.11
C LYS A 37 -7.37 4.68 -11.82
N THR A 38 -7.24 4.04 -10.67
CA THR A 38 -7.34 4.68 -9.36
C THR A 38 -5.99 4.58 -8.63
N PRO A 39 -5.69 5.46 -7.66
CA PRO A 39 -4.44 5.40 -6.88
C PRO A 39 -4.37 4.21 -5.91
N HIS A 40 -5.42 3.37 -5.84
CA HIS A 40 -5.50 2.22 -4.93
C HIS A 40 -4.31 1.26 -5.03
N LYS A 41 -3.72 1.11 -6.23
CA LYS A 41 -2.51 0.30 -6.41
C LYS A 41 -1.32 0.84 -5.62
N ILE A 42 -1.12 2.16 -5.61
CA ILE A 42 0.01 2.82 -4.93
C ILE A 42 -0.19 2.70 -3.42
N LEU A 43 -1.41 2.95 -2.93
CA LEU A 43 -1.73 2.92 -1.51
C LEU A 43 -1.61 1.50 -0.90
N ARG A 44 -1.79 0.45 -1.69
CA ARG A 44 -1.64 -0.94 -1.23
C ARG A 44 -0.17 -1.40 -1.14
N MET A 45 0.76 -0.66 -1.73
CA MET A 45 2.18 -1.01 -1.65
C MET A 45 2.68 -0.80 -0.22
N LYS A 46 3.31 -1.81 0.38
CA LYS A 46 3.94 -1.65 1.70
C LYS A 46 5.08 -0.64 1.59
N LEU A 47 5.12 0.31 2.53
CA LEU A 47 6.23 1.25 2.64
C LEU A 47 7.50 0.46 2.99
N PHE A 48 8.58 0.71 2.24
CA PHE A 48 9.87 0.03 2.39
C PHE A 48 11.02 1.00 2.70
N GLY A 49 10.71 2.29 2.92
CA GLY A 49 11.71 3.33 3.15
C GLY A 49 12.61 3.07 4.34
N GLU A 50 12.04 2.65 5.48
CA GLU A 50 12.80 2.31 6.68
C GLU A 50 13.77 1.15 6.46
N LYS A 51 13.28 0.08 5.82
CA LYS A 51 14.12 -1.07 5.46
C LYS A 51 15.28 -0.68 4.53
N VAL A 52 15.04 0.25 3.61
CA VAL A 52 16.08 0.76 2.70
C VAL A 52 17.06 1.68 3.43
N ALA A 53 16.59 2.51 4.36
CA ALA A 53 17.45 3.37 5.17
C ALA A 53 18.39 2.57 6.09
N GLN A 54 17.94 1.40 6.56
CA GLN A 54 18.73 0.46 7.37
C GLN A 54 19.77 -0.35 6.56
N TRP A 55 20.13 0.10 5.35
CA TRP A 55 21.14 -0.57 4.52
C TRP A 55 22.49 -0.69 5.24
N TYR A 56 22.89 0.35 5.98
CA TYR A 56 24.06 0.31 6.84
C TYR A 56 23.63 0.06 8.29
N PRO A 57 24.29 -0.88 8.99
CA PRO A 57 24.05 -1.11 10.41
C PRO A 57 24.30 0.16 11.23
N HIS A 58 23.59 0.28 12.34
CA HIS A 58 23.80 1.38 13.29
C HIS A 58 25.21 1.29 13.89
N ASP A 59 25.93 2.41 13.88
CA ASP A 59 27.26 2.49 14.48
C ASP A 59 27.14 2.89 15.95
N ILE A 60 27.23 1.88 16.81
CA ILE A 60 27.10 2.02 18.27
C ILE A 60 28.15 2.99 18.85
N LYS A 61 29.30 3.17 18.17
CA LYS A 61 30.35 4.09 18.63
C LYS A 61 29.91 5.55 18.62
N LYS A 62 28.90 5.88 17.80
CA LYS A 62 28.32 7.23 17.75
C LYS A 62 27.43 7.55 18.94
N ASP A 63 27.01 6.54 19.71
CA ASP A 63 26.15 6.73 20.87
C ASP A 63 26.95 6.98 22.16
N ASP A 64 28.23 6.57 22.21
CA ASP A 64 29.10 6.78 23.38
C ASP A 64 29.81 8.14 23.31
N PRO A 65 29.47 9.10 24.19
CA PRO A 65 30.05 10.43 24.17
C PRO A 65 31.57 10.44 24.46
N LEU A 66 32.09 9.45 25.19
CA LEU A 66 33.53 9.37 25.50
C LEU A 66 34.33 8.90 24.29
N VAL A 67 33.76 7.98 23.49
CA VAL A 67 34.40 7.48 22.27
C VAL A 67 34.38 8.54 21.18
N MET A 68 33.26 9.26 21.02
CA MET A 68 33.15 10.39 20.10
C MET A 68 34.14 11.52 20.46
N ALA A 69 34.21 11.92 21.74
CA ALA A 69 35.12 12.97 22.18
C ALA A 69 36.61 12.63 21.96
N ARG A 70 37.00 11.36 22.10
CA ARG A 70 38.37 10.90 21.80
C ARG A 70 38.68 10.95 20.31
N GLN A 71 37.77 10.48 19.47
CA GLN A 71 37.94 10.54 18.02
C GLN A 71 38.07 11.98 17.51
N GLU A 72 37.28 12.90 18.05
CA GLU A 72 37.39 14.32 17.72
C GLU A 72 38.71 14.92 18.17
N GLN A 73 39.21 14.56 19.36
CA GLN A 73 40.54 15.00 19.83
C GLN A 73 41.67 14.48 18.95
N ASP A 74 41.65 13.21 18.57
CA ASP A 74 42.68 12.59 17.72
C ASP A 74 42.69 13.14 16.28
N LEU A 75 41.57 13.72 15.80
CA LEU A 75 41.46 14.37 14.49
C LEU A 75 41.90 15.85 14.48
N VAL A 76 41.99 16.47 15.66
CA VAL A 76 42.35 17.90 15.83
C VAL A 76 43.85 18.08 16.11
N VAL A 77 44.57 17.01 16.45
CA VAL A 77 46.03 16.96 16.61
C VAL A 77 46.71 16.71 15.26
#